data_AF-A0A920LF68-F1
#
_entry.id   AF-A0A920LF68-F1
#
_cell.length_a   1.000
_cell.length_b   1.000
_cell.length_c   1.000
_cell.angle_alpha   90.00
_cell.angle_beta   90.00
_cell.angle_gamma   90.00
#
_symmetry.space_group_name_H-M   'P 1'
#
loop_
_entity.id
_entity.type
_entity.pdbx_description
1 polymer ?
#
loop_
_entity_poly.entity_id
_entity_poly.type
_entity_poly.pdbx_seq_one_letter_code
_entity_poly.pdbx_strand_id
1 'polypeptide(L)' 'MWTNPEINNSDAFIAAWLPGSEGGGIADLLFRVDPTYDFTGRLSFSWPSKAIVSESNEKLFELGYGLSYEIT' A
#
# COMPACT_ATOMS: atom_id res chain seq x y z
N MET A 1 -1.10 -4.09 11.10
CA MET A 1 -2.31 -4.90 10.91
C MET A 1 -1.98 -6.04 9.96
N TRP A 2 -2.53 -7.23 10.17
CA TRP A 2 -2.42 -8.33 9.22
C TRP A 2 -3.69 -8.39 8.36
N THR A 3 -3.51 -8.50 7.05
CA THR A 3 -4.59 -8.35 6.06
C THR A 3 -4.47 -9.31 4.88
N ASN A 4 -3.82 -10.46 5.07
CA ASN A 4 -3.57 -11.40 3.95
C ASN A 4 -4.87 -11.91 3.30
N PRO A 5 -5.95 -12.25 4.05
CA PRO A 5 -7.20 -12.67 3.42
C PRO A 5 -7.81 -11.59 2.52
N GLU A 6 -7.77 -10.33 2.96
CA GLU A 6 -8.28 -9.19 2.22
C GLU A 6 -7.42 -8.92 0.97
N ILE A 7 -6.09 -8.98 1.10
CA ILE A 7 -5.17 -8.85 -0.03
C ILE A 7 -5.42 -9.98 -1.06
N ASN A 8 -5.56 -11.23 -0.61
CA ASN A 8 -5.82 -12.38 -1.49
C ASN A 8 -7.17 -12.28 -2.22
N ASN A 9 -8.13 -11.55 -1.66
CA ASN A 9 -9.45 -11.34 -2.23
C ASN A 9 -9.57 -10.00 -2.99
N SER A 10 -8.44 -9.36 -3.31
CA SER A 10 -8.39 -8.07 -4.02
C SER A 10 -7.52 -8.18 -5.26
N ASP A 11 -7.96 -7.62 -6.39
CA ASP A 11 -7.11 -7.48 -7.58
C ASP A 11 -5.98 -6.46 -7.35
N ALA A 12 -6.24 -5.45 -6.51
CA ALA A 12 -5.28 -4.45 -6.06
C ALA A 12 -5.61 -4.01 -4.62
N PHE A 13 -4.57 -3.67 -3.84
CA PHE A 13 -4.71 -3.25 -2.44
C PHE A 13 -3.85 -2.01 -2.17
N ILE A 14 -4.44 -0.96 -1.58
CA ILE A 14 -3.76 0.30 -1.27
C ILE A 14 -3.85 0.59 0.22
N ALA A 15 -2.70 0.78 0.87
CA ALA A 15 -2.63 1.31 2.22
C ALA A 15 -2.67 2.85 2.18
N ALA A 16 -3.84 3.44 2.38
CA ALA A 16 -4.05 4.90 2.34
C ALA A 16 -3.82 5.62 3.69
N TRP A 17 -3.56 4.88 4.77
CA TRP A 17 -3.33 5.41 6.12
C TRP A 17 -4.48 6.32 6.62
N LEU A 18 -4.14 7.49 7.16
CA LEU A 18 -5.08 8.51 7.64
C LEU A 18 -4.93 9.76 6.75
N PRO A 19 -5.56 9.81 5.57
CA PRO A 19 -5.29 10.81 4.53
C PRO A 19 -5.83 12.23 4.85
N GLY A 20 -6.59 12.40 5.94
CA GLY A 20 -7.20 13.70 6.29
C GLY A 20 -8.46 14.01 5.48
N SER A 21 -8.80 15.31 5.35
CA SER A 21 -10.02 15.77 4.67
C SER A 21 -9.98 15.62 3.15
N GLU A 22 -8.79 15.62 2.55
CA GLU A 22 -8.56 15.69 1.10
C GLU A 22 -8.63 14.30 0.42
N GLY A 23 -9.68 13.53 0.72
CA GLY A 23 -9.86 12.19 0.14
C GLY A 23 -9.98 12.16 -1.39
N GLY A 24 -10.29 13.29 -2.02
CA GLY A 24 -10.35 13.43 -3.49
C GLY A 24 -9.03 13.07 -4.18
N GLY A 25 -7.88 13.34 -3.54
CA GLY A 25 -6.58 13.00 -4.11
C GLY A 25 -6.36 11.49 -4.31
N ILE A 26 -7.06 10.63 -3.56
CA ILE A 26 -7.03 9.18 -3.79
C ILE A 26 -7.73 8.84 -5.10
N ALA A 27 -8.89 9.45 -5.37
CA ALA A 27 -9.62 9.23 -6.60
C ALA A 27 -8.84 9.78 -7.81
N ASP A 28 -8.23 10.96 -7.68
CA ASP A 28 -7.42 11.56 -8.74
C ASP A 28 -6.27 10.64 -9.19
N LEU A 29 -5.60 10.00 -8.23
CA LEU A 29 -4.52 9.03 -8.49
C LEU A 29 -5.05 7.71 -9.08
N LEU A 30 -6.14 7.16 -8.53
CA LEU A 30 -6.73 5.89 -8.98
C LEU A 30 -7.28 5.97 -10.40
N PHE A 31 -7.96 7.06 -10.73
CA PHE A 31 -8.54 7.28 -12.05
C PHE A 31 -7.60 8.00 -13.02
N ARG A 32 -6.36 8.29 -12.58
CA ARG A 32 -5.32 8.99 -13.36
C ARG A 32 -5.88 10.20 -14.11
N VAL A 33 -6.58 11.07 -13.38
CA VAL A 33 -7.14 12.32 -13.94
C VAL A 33 -6.04 13.19 -14.55
N ASP A 34 -4.82 13.06 -14.02
CA ASP A 34 -3.57 13.44 -14.66
C ASP A 34 -2.72 12.16 -14.87
N PRO A 35 -2.27 11.85 -16.10
CA PRO A 35 -1.47 10.66 -16.37
C PRO A 35 -0.10 10.67 -15.67
N THR A 36 0.39 11.82 -15.21
CA THR A 36 1.65 11.95 -14.48
C THR A 36 1.56 11.53 -13.01
N TYR A 37 0.34 11.33 -12.48
CA TYR A 37 0.16 10.87 -11.11
C TYR A 37 0.51 9.39 -10.98
N ASP A 38 1.47 9.10 -10.11
CA ASP A 38 1.93 7.74 -9.80
C ASP A 38 2.14 7.57 -8.27
N PHE A 39 2.10 6.32 -7.82
CA PHE A 39 2.39 5.93 -6.45
C PHE A 39 3.89 6.12 -6.14
N THR A 40 4.19 7.19 -5.42
CA THR A 40 5.53 7.49 -4.91
C THR A 40 5.73 7.06 -3.46
N GLY A 41 4.64 6.80 -2.73
CA GLY A 41 4.67 6.34 -1.35
C GLY A 41 5.39 5.00 -1.21
N ARG A 42 6.23 4.88 -0.18
CA ARG A 42 6.92 3.64 0.19
C ARG A 42 6.70 3.37 1.67
N LEU A 43 6.55 2.10 2.04
CA LEU A 43 6.25 1.70 3.41
C LEU A 43 7.29 2.24 4.40
N SER A 44 6.85 3.06 5.35
CA SER A 44 7.66 3.50 6.50
C SER A 44 7.67 2.48 7.66
N PHE A 45 6.89 1.41 7.53
CA PHE A 45 6.86 0.25 8.43
C PHE A 45 6.72 -1.03 7.62
N SER A 46 7.45 -2.07 7.97
CA SER A 46 7.30 -3.38 7.32
C SER A 46 5.89 -3.95 7.55
N TRP A 47 5.33 -4.58 6.53
CA TRP A 47 4.00 -5.20 6.59
C TRP A 47 4.08 -6.63 7.11
N PRO A 48 3.28 -7.02 8.11
CA PRO A 48 3.41 -8.32 8.75
C PRO A 48 2.87 -9.44 7.85
N SER A 49 3.55 -10.59 7.84
CA SER A 49 3.08 -11.82 7.16
C SER A 49 2.09 -12.64 7.99
N LYS A 50 2.04 -12.41 9.30
CA LYS A 50 1.20 -13.13 10.27
C LYS A 50 0.43 -12.18 11.16
N ALA A 51 -0.70 -12.65 11.68
CA ALA A 51 -1.55 -11.90 12.61
C ALA A 51 -0.85 -11.58 13.94
N ILE A 52 -0.07 -12.54 14.46
CA ILE A 52 0.78 -12.34 15.62
C ILE A 52 2.12 -11.81 15.14
N VAL A 53 2.44 -10.58 15.51
CA VAL A 53 3.70 -9.93 15.13
C VAL A 53 4.82 -10.35 16.09
N SER A 54 5.95 -10.76 15.54
CA SER A 54 7.21 -11.01 16.27
C SER A 54 8.36 -10.53 15.40
N GLU A 55 9.49 -10.16 16.03
CA GLU A 55 10.71 -9.76 15.31
C GLU A 55 11.31 -10.89 14.47
N SER A 56 11.03 -12.15 14.83
CA SER A 56 11.48 -13.34 14.12
C SER A 56 10.64 -13.72 12.91
N ASN A 57 9.47 -13.11 12.72
CA ASN A 57 8.63 -13.42 11.57
C ASN A 57 9.20 -12.74 10.31
N GLU A 58 9.13 -13.46 9.19
CA GLU A 58 9.31 -12.86 7.88
C GLU A 58 8.27 -11.76 7.64
N LYS A 59 8.64 -10.72 6.92
CA LYS A 59 7.71 -9.64 6.55
C LYS A 59 7.06 -9.99 5.22
N LEU A 60 5.78 -9.69 5.08
CA LEU A 60 5.10 -9.85 3.78
C LEU A 60 5.62 -8.82 2.79
N PHE A 61 5.77 -7.58 3.26
CA PHE A 61 6.38 -6.49 2.51
C PHE A 61 7.42 -5.80 3.38
N GLU A 62 8.63 -5.63 2.85
CA GLU A 62 9.74 -5.00 3.55
C GLU A 62 9.53 -3.50 3.77
N LEU A 63 10.34 -2.93 4.68
CA LEU A 63 10.44 -1.48 4.79
C LEU A 63 10.87 -0.90 3.43
N GLY A 64 10.23 0.18 2.99
CA GLY A 64 10.50 0.81 1.70
C GLY A 64 9.80 0.15 0.51
N TYR A 65 9.04 -0.93 0.71
CA TYR A 65 8.24 -1.53 -0.37
C TYR A 65 7.12 -0.60 -0.86
N GLY A 66 6.80 -0.65 -2.14
CA GLY A 66 5.65 -0.01 -2.77
C GLY A 66 5.71 -0.16 -4.29
N LEU A 67 4.57 -0.42 -4.91
CA LEU A 67 4.45 -0.53 -6.37
C LEU A 67 4.15 0.84 -6.98
N SER A 68 4.40 0.96 -8.28
CA SER A 68 4.09 2.11 -9.14
C SER A 68 3.39 1.64 -10.42
N TYR A 69 2.69 2.54 -11.10
CA TYR A 69 2.14 2.28 -12.43
C TYR A 69 3.24 2.12 -13.47
N GLU A 70 4.26 2.97 -13.42
CA GLU A 70 5.44 2.79 -14.27
C GLU A 70 6.41 1.80 -13.63
N ILE A 71 6.82 0.80 -14.41
CA ILE A 71 7.92 -0.09 -14.05
C ILE A 71 9.20 0.66 -14.44
N THR A 72 9.87 1.28 -13.48
CA THR A 72 11.28 1.68 -13.63
C THR A 72 12.20 0.49 -13.42
#